data_AF-H1UVC7-F1
#
_entry.id   AF-H1UVC7-F1
#
_cell.length_a   1.000
_cell.length_b   1.000
_cell.length_c   1.000
_cell.angle_alpha   90.00
_cell.angle_beta   90.00
_cell.angle_gamma   90.00
#
_symmetry.space_group_name_H-M   'P 1'
#
loop_
_entity.id
_entity.type
_entity.pdbx_description
1 polymer ?
#
loop_
_entity_poly.entity_id
_entity_poly.type
_entity_poly.pdbx_seq_one_letter_code
_entity_poly.pdbx_strand_id
1 'polypeptide(L)'
;MRRVYAIALLIVGAWSTSQLFISALQCIPVSGFWDKGVKAKCIPNQPQWYINAAGNIITDVAVFALPMPIFWHLSLPRKQKILLIGIFSLGFFTVAISIVRIRFLNIPADFTWANVDASLWSIGEISSAVTCACLPTLRPLLTKLFPGLMS
;
A
#
# COMPACT_ATOMS: atom_id res chain seq x y z
N MET A 1 8.53 19.67 -9.47
CA MET A 1 7.40 18.73 -9.26
C MET A 1 7.47 17.50 -10.18
N ARG A 2 7.36 17.63 -11.51
CA ARG A 2 7.31 16.48 -12.44
C ARG A 2 8.49 15.49 -12.33
N ARG A 3 9.71 15.99 -12.10
CA ARG A 3 10.90 15.13 -11.86
C ARG A 3 10.82 14.36 -10.53
N VAL A 4 10.33 14.98 -9.46
CA VAL A 4 10.17 14.35 -8.14
C VAL A 4 9.15 13.21 -8.21
N TYR A 5 8.02 13.44 -8.91
CA TYR A 5 7.03 12.39 -9.15
C TYR A 5 7.57 11.24 -10.01
N ALA A 6 8.31 11.54 -11.08
CA ALA A 6 8.91 10.50 -11.91
C ALA A 6 9.93 9.65 -11.13
N ILE A 7 10.76 10.28 -10.30
CA ILE A 7 11.72 9.59 -9.43
C ILE A 7 11.01 8.70 -8.42
N ALA A 8 9.96 9.21 -7.76
CA ALA A 8 9.18 8.41 -6.81
C ALA A 8 8.50 7.20 -7.47
N LEU A 9 7.89 7.38 -8.64
CA LEU A 9 7.26 6.29 -9.39
C LEU A 9 8.29 5.23 -9.80
N LEU A 10 9.50 5.65 -10.22
CA LEU A 10 10.57 4.72 -10.55
C LEU A 10 11.06 3.94 -9.33
N ILE A 11 11.22 4.59 -8.18
CA ILE A 11 11.67 3.94 -6.94
C ILE A 11 10.64 2.91 -6.48
N VAL A 12 9.36 3.31 -6.41
CA VAL A 12 8.27 2.41 -5.98
C VAL A 12 8.10 1.26 -6.99
N GLY A 13 8.11 1.57 -8.28
CA GLY A 13 8.03 0.56 -9.34
C GLY A 13 9.17 -0.45 -9.27
N ALA A 14 10.41 0.01 -9.12
CA ALA A 14 11.57 -0.86 -8.97
C ALA A 14 11.47 -1.75 -7.72
N TRP A 15 10.99 -1.21 -6.60
CA TRP A 15 10.76 -1.95 -5.37
C TRP A 15 9.68 -3.05 -5.53
N SER A 16 8.52 -2.72 -6.10
CA SER A 16 7.46 -3.71 -6.34
C SER A 16 7.93 -4.83 -7.28
N THR A 17 8.70 -4.46 -8.31
CA THR A 17 9.21 -5.43 -9.28
C THR A 17 10.22 -6.38 -8.63
N SER A 18 11.13 -5.87 -7.79
CA SER A 18 12.10 -6.72 -7.09
C SER A 18 11.43 -7.72 -6.15
N GLN A 19 10.38 -7.31 -5.44
CA GLN A 19 9.61 -8.20 -4.57
C GLN A 19 8.90 -9.32 -5.32
N LEU A 20 8.35 -9.04 -6.50
CA LEU A 20 7.75 -10.07 -7.36
C LEU A 20 8.78 -11.13 -7.74
N PHE A 21 9.99 -10.72 -8.15
CA PHE A 21 11.06 -11.65 -8.50
C PHE A 21 11.54 -12.47 -7.30
N ILE A 22 11.70 -11.85 -6.12
CA ILE A 22 12.14 -12.58 -4.92
C ILE A 22 11.06 -13.57 -4.46
N SER A 23 9.79 -13.21 -4.58
CA SER A 23 8.67 -14.10 -4.22
C SER A 23 8.52 -15.26 -5.20
N ALA A 24 8.74 -15.01 -6.50
CA ALA A 24 8.71 -16.04 -7.55
C ALA A 24 9.92 -17.01 -7.46
N LEU A 25 11.07 -16.53 -6.99
CA LEU A 25 12.33 -17.29 -6.90
C LEU A 25 12.77 -17.49 -5.44
N GLN A 26 11.82 -17.68 -4.52
CA GLN A 26 12.09 -17.80 -3.08
C GLN A 26 13.01 -19.00 -2.73
N CYS A 27 13.01 -20.03 -3.58
CA CYS A 27 13.88 -21.20 -3.50
C CYS A 27 14.55 -21.46 -4.85
N ILE A 28 15.82 -21.86 -4.81
CA ILE A 28 16.55 -22.36 -5.98
C ILE A 28 16.94 -23.83 -5.71
N PRO A 29 16.40 -24.80 -6.46
CA PRO A 29 15.33 -24.69 -7.47
C PRO A 29 13.94 -24.41 -6.86
N VAL A 30 13.05 -23.78 -7.64
CA VAL A 30 11.68 -23.41 -7.22
C VAL A 30 10.86 -24.64 -6.79
N SER A 31 11.15 -25.81 -7.38
CA SER A 31 10.53 -27.09 -7.01
C SER A 31 10.71 -27.46 -5.54
N GLY A 32 11.78 -26.98 -4.88
CA GLY A 32 12.00 -27.19 -3.46
C GLY A 32 11.03 -26.43 -2.54
N PHE A 33 10.18 -25.55 -3.09
CA PHE A 33 9.12 -24.90 -2.32
C PHE A 33 8.00 -25.88 -1.94
N TRP A 34 7.57 -26.73 -2.88
CA TRP A 34 6.49 -27.70 -2.67
C TRP A 34 6.99 -29.12 -2.40
N ASP A 35 8.17 -29.49 -2.90
CA ASP A 35 8.77 -30.80 -2.69
C ASP A 35 9.97 -30.72 -1.74
N LYS A 36 9.74 -31.12 -0.48
CA LYS A 36 10.76 -31.16 0.57
C LYS A 36 11.83 -32.25 0.36
N GLY A 37 11.66 -33.13 -0.63
CA GLY A 37 12.64 -34.14 -1.01
C GLY A 37 13.82 -33.59 -1.82
N VAL A 38 13.69 -32.40 -2.40
CA VAL A 38 14.72 -31.76 -3.22
C VAL A 38 15.62 -30.90 -2.33
N LYS A 39 16.95 -31.08 -2.39
CA LYS A 39 17.92 -30.19 -1.74
C LYS A 39 17.91 -28.81 -2.40
N ALA A 40 17.01 -27.93 -1.95
CA ALA A 40 16.93 -26.56 -2.40
C ALA A 40 17.56 -25.59 -1.40
N LYS A 41 18.15 -24.53 -1.93
CA LYS A 41 18.63 -23.40 -1.14
C LYS A 41 17.55 -22.33 -1.15
N CYS A 42 16.83 -22.19 -0.04
CA CYS A 42 15.74 -21.23 0.13
C CYS A 42 16.19 -20.03 0.97
N ILE A 43 15.60 -18.87 0.70
CA ILE A 43 15.79 -17.67 1.53
C ILE A 43 15.07 -17.88 2.87
N PRO A 44 15.69 -17.54 4.01
CA PRO A 44 15.02 -17.63 5.31
C PRO A 44 13.75 -16.74 5.36
N ASN A 45 12.61 -17.36 5.64
CA ASN A 45 11.28 -16.72 5.54
C ASN A 45 11.13 -15.52 6.50
N GLN A 46 11.55 -15.67 7.75
CA GLN A 46 11.42 -14.65 8.80
C GLN A 46 12.03 -13.27 8.43
N PRO A 47 13.34 -13.17 8.11
CA PRO A 47 13.96 -11.90 7.77
C PRO A 47 13.43 -11.34 6.44
N GLN A 48 13.12 -12.20 5.47
CA GLN A 48 12.57 -11.76 4.18
C GLN A 48 11.20 -11.10 4.33
N TRP A 49 10.33 -11.67 5.17
CA TRP A 49 9.00 -11.12 5.45
C TRP A 49 9.09 -9.77 6.17
N TYR A 50 10.02 -9.63 7.11
CA TYR A 50 10.19 -8.38 7.84
C TYR A 50 10.68 -7.25 6.93
N ILE A 51 11.67 -7.52 6.06
CA ILE A 51 12.19 -6.55 5.11
C ILE A 51 11.13 -6.17 4.07
N ASN A 52 10.36 -7.15 3.59
CA ASN A 52 9.24 -6.89 2.68
C ASN A 52 8.19 -5.99 3.34
N ALA A 53 7.71 -6.35 4.53
CA ALA A 53 6.70 -5.58 5.24
C ALA A 53 7.17 -4.15 5.56
N ALA A 54 8.40 -3.99 6.06
CA ALA A 54 8.97 -2.68 6.35
C ALA A 54 9.08 -1.81 5.09
N GLY A 55 9.58 -2.38 3.98
CA GLY A 55 9.71 -1.63 2.74
C GLY A 55 8.38 -1.25 2.11
N ASN A 56 7.36 -2.13 2.20
CA ASN A 56 6.02 -1.84 1.69
C ASN A 56 5.37 -0.67 2.44
N ILE A 57 5.48 -0.65 3.78
CA ILE A 57 4.99 0.47 4.60
C ILE A 57 5.71 1.77 4.26
N ILE A 58 7.04 1.72 4.11
CA ILE A 58 7.82 2.91 3.75
C ILE A 58 7.39 3.45 2.39
N THR A 59 7.16 2.58 1.40
CA THR A 59 6.67 3.01 0.09
C THR A 59 5.27 3.63 0.17
N ASP A 60 4.36 3.07 0.97
CA ASP A 60 3.02 3.62 1.15
C ASP A 60 3.04 5.01 1.81
N VAL A 61 3.84 5.18 2.86
CA VAL A 61 4.03 6.47 3.53
C VAL A 61 4.65 7.51 2.57
N ALA A 62 5.66 7.11 1.79
CA ALA A 62 6.31 7.99 0.83
C ALA A 62 5.36 8.45 -0.29
N VAL A 63 4.53 7.54 -0.81
CA VAL A 63 3.50 7.86 -1.81
C VAL A 63 2.44 8.79 -1.25
N PHE A 64 2.03 8.57 0.00
CA PHE A 64 1.06 9.41 0.69
C PHE A 64 1.59 10.81 1.03
N ALA A 65 2.87 10.92 1.37
CA ALA A 65 3.51 12.20 1.69
C ALA A 65 3.74 13.08 0.45
N LEU A 66 3.90 12.49 -0.75
CA LEU A 66 4.17 13.22 -1.99
C LEU A 66 3.18 14.35 -2.32
N PRO A 67 1.85 14.16 -2.22
CA PRO A 67 0.91 15.21 -2.55
C PRO A 67 0.62 16.20 -1.40
N MET A 68 0.99 15.92 -0.14
CA MET A 68 0.75 16.83 1.01
C MET A 68 1.34 18.25 0.85
N PRO A 69 2.62 18.42 0.45
CA PRO A 69 3.23 19.75 0.33
C PRO A 69 2.54 20.64 -0.70
N ILE A 70 2.00 20.03 -1.77
CA ILE A 70 1.22 20.73 -2.81
C ILE A 70 -0.11 21.22 -2.24
N PHE A 71 -0.78 20.41 -1.42
CA PHE A 71 -2.04 20.81 -0.83
C PHE A 71 -1.90 21.96 0.16
N TRP A 72 -0.78 22.08 0.86
CA TRP A 72 -0.53 23.23 1.73
C TRP A 72 -0.32 24.55 0.99
N HIS A 73 0.23 24.52 -0.22
CA HIS A 73 0.41 25.71 -1.04
C HIS A 73 -0.81 26.08 -1.89
N LEU A 74 -1.81 25.21 -2.00
CA LEU A 74 -2.98 25.43 -2.84
C LEU A 74 -4.16 25.98 -2.03
N SER A 75 -4.45 27.28 -2.20
CA SER A 75 -5.58 27.99 -1.60
C SER A 75 -6.92 27.57 -2.23
N LEU A 76 -7.43 26.41 -1.79
CA LEU A 76 -8.73 25.87 -2.20
C LEU A 76 -9.89 26.38 -1.32
N PRO A 77 -11.10 26.55 -1.88
CA PRO A 77 -12.31 26.87 -1.09
C PRO A 77 -12.61 25.78 -0.05
N ARG A 78 -13.15 26.19 1.11
CA ARG A 78 -13.29 25.35 2.33
C ARG A 78 -13.96 24.00 2.08
N LYS A 79 -14.99 23.94 1.23
CA LYS A 79 -15.70 22.70 0.88
C LYS A 79 -14.81 21.68 0.16
N GLN A 80 -13.94 22.14 -0.74
CA GLN A 80 -12.98 21.28 -1.44
C GLN A 80 -11.84 20.83 -0.53
N LYS A 81 -11.46 21.67 0.44
CA LYS A 81 -10.46 21.33 1.45
C LYS A 81 -10.95 20.19 2.36
N ILE A 82 -12.22 20.19 2.76
CA ILE A 82 -12.81 19.11 3.58
C ILE A 82 -12.81 17.77 2.83
N LEU A 83 -13.22 17.75 1.56
CA LEU A 83 -13.24 16.52 0.75
C LEU A 83 -11.82 15.93 0.61
N LEU A 84 -10.82 16.78 0.38
CA LEU A 84 -9.41 16.40 0.35
C LEU A 84 -8.91 15.83 1.67
N ILE A 85 -9.24 16.48 2.79
CA ILE A 85 -8.87 16.01 4.12
C ILE A 85 -9.49 14.63 4.38
N GLY A 86 -10.73 14.39 3.94
CA GLY A 86 -11.39 13.09 4.02
C GLY A 86 -10.66 11.99 3.24
N ILE A 87 -10.21 12.28 2.02
CA ILE A 87 -9.40 11.36 1.20
C ILE A 87 -8.06 11.06 1.91
N PHE A 88 -7.43 12.09 2.46
CA PHE A 88 -6.20 11.95 3.23
C PHE A 88 -6.37 11.09 4.48
N SER A 89 -7.44 11.28 5.25
CA SER A 89 -7.71 10.46 6.43
C SER A 89 -7.95 8.99 6.10
N LEU A 90 -8.59 8.69 4.96
CA LEU A 90 -8.78 7.33 4.48
C LEU A 90 -7.44 6.68 4.12
N GLY A 91 -6.53 7.40 3.44
CA GLY A 91 -5.18 6.91 3.15
C GLY A 91 -4.28 6.76 4.37
N PHE A 92 -4.44 7.60 5.41
CA PHE A 92 -3.73 7.40 6.67
C PHE A 92 -4.24 6.15 7.43
N PHE A 93 -5.54 5.88 7.33
CA PHE A 93 -6.16 4.70 7.91
C PHE A 93 -5.63 3.40 7.27
N THR A 94 -5.37 3.39 5.94
CA THR A 94 -4.77 2.22 5.27
C THR A 94 -3.36 1.93 5.78
N VAL A 95 -2.53 2.97 5.93
CA VAL A 95 -1.16 2.83 6.47
C VAL A 95 -1.20 2.34 7.92
N ALA A 96 -2.12 2.85 8.74
CA ALA A 96 -2.28 2.40 10.12
C ALA A 96 -2.68 0.91 10.21
N ILE A 97 -3.54 0.44 9.30
CA ILE A 97 -3.90 -0.99 9.19
C ILE A 97 -2.68 -1.85 8.82
N SER A 98 -1.85 -1.39 7.89
CA SER A 98 -0.63 -2.10 7.51
C SER A 98 0.38 -2.21 8.66
N ILE A 99 0.47 -1.20 9.53
CA ILE A 99 1.29 -1.27 10.77
C ILE A 99 0.71 -2.29 11.76
N VAL A 100 -0.62 -2.39 11.87
CA VAL A 100 -1.27 -3.43 12.70
C VAL A 100 -0.98 -4.83 12.17
N ARG A 101 -0.86 -5.01 10.85
CA ARG A 101 -0.51 -6.30 10.23
C ARG A 101 0.86 -6.83 10.67
N ILE A 102 1.83 -5.94 10.97
CA ILE A 102 3.13 -6.33 11.55
C ILE A 102 2.99 -6.93 12.96
N ARG A 103 1.96 -6.55 13.73
CA ARG A 103 1.72 -7.12 15.08
C ARG A 103 1.29 -8.59 15.02
N PHE A 104 0.72 -9.04 13.90
CA PHE A 104 0.36 -10.45 13.69
C PHE A 104 1.54 -11.33 13.26
N LEU A 105 2.74 -10.76 13.11
CA LEU A 105 3.97 -11.49 12.83
C LEU A 105 4.57 -12.15 14.10
N ASN A 106 3.79 -12.33 15.17
CA ASN A 106 4.16 -13.15 16.32
C ASN A 106 3.52 -14.53 16.10
N ILE A 107 4.30 -15.47 15.56
CA ILE A 107 3.86 -16.81 15.15
C ILE A 107 3.18 -17.55 16.33
N PRO A 108 1.85 -17.75 16.34
CA PRO A 108 1.24 -18.81 17.13
C PRO A 108 1.36 -20.13 16.35
N ALA A 109 1.11 -21.26 17.01
CA ALA A 109 1.27 -22.60 16.44
C ALA A 109 0.50 -22.85 15.12
N ASP A 110 -0.51 -22.03 14.79
CA ASP A 110 -1.38 -22.19 13.61
C ASP A 110 -1.28 -21.00 12.63
N PHE A 111 -0.23 -21.00 11.80
CA PHE A 111 -0.01 -20.00 10.74
C PHE A 111 -1.21 -19.86 9.77
N THR A 112 -1.90 -20.96 9.47
CA THR A 112 -3.04 -20.99 8.53
C THR A 112 -4.23 -20.17 9.04
N TRP A 113 -4.47 -20.16 10.36
CA TRP A 113 -5.62 -19.49 10.96
C TRP A 113 -5.37 -17.98 11.10
N ALA A 114 -4.17 -17.60 11.53
CA ALA A 114 -3.76 -16.19 11.63
C ALA A 114 -3.69 -15.48 10.26
N ASN A 115 -3.44 -16.24 9.18
CA ASN A 115 -3.37 -15.69 7.82
C ASN A 115 -4.74 -15.26 7.27
N VAL A 116 -5.85 -15.77 7.82
CA VAL A 116 -7.21 -15.40 7.40
C VAL A 116 -7.51 -13.95 7.75
N ASP A 117 -7.27 -13.55 9.01
CA ASP A 117 -7.47 -12.17 9.46
C ASP A 117 -6.54 -11.19 8.72
N ALA A 118 -5.28 -11.58 8.52
CA ALA A 118 -4.33 -10.78 7.75
C ALA A 118 -4.79 -10.57 6.29
N SER A 119 -5.40 -11.60 5.68
CA SER A 119 -5.96 -11.52 4.34
C SER A 119 -7.18 -10.60 4.28
N LEU A 120 -8.07 -10.67 5.27
CA LEU A 120 -9.25 -9.80 5.36
C LEU A 120 -8.87 -8.32 5.46
N TRP A 121 -7.88 -8.00 6.32
CA TRP A 121 -7.34 -6.65 6.45
C TRP A 121 -6.68 -6.15 5.16
N SER A 122 -5.99 -7.03 4.43
CA SER A 122 -5.38 -6.70 3.13
C SER A 122 -6.43 -6.35 2.07
N ILE A 123 -7.58 -7.03 2.06
CA ILE A 123 -8.70 -6.71 1.15
C ILE A 123 -9.28 -5.33 1.49
N GLY A 124 -9.43 -5.03 2.79
CA GLY A 124 -9.87 -3.72 3.26
C GLY A 124 -8.92 -2.60 2.85
N GLU A 125 -7.61 -2.84 2.96
CA GLU A 125 -6.55 -1.93 2.52
C GLU A 125 -6.62 -1.64 1.02
N ILE A 126 -6.73 -2.67 0.17
CA ILE A 126 -6.81 -2.48 -1.29
C ILE A 126 -8.08 -1.70 -1.67
N SER A 127 -9.22 -2.04 -1.06
CA SER A 127 -10.51 -1.39 -1.37
C SER A 127 -10.51 0.09 -1.01
N SER A 128 -9.91 0.44 0.13
CA SER A 128 -9.78 1.82 0.58
C SER A 128 -8.74 2.60 -0.25
N ALA A 129 -7.62 1.97 -0.62
CA ALA A 129 -6.62 2.57 -1.53
C ALA A 129 -7.22 2.89 -2.91
N VAL A 130 -8.00 1.97 -3.50
CA VAL A 130 -8.70 2.20 -4.78
C VAL A 130 -9.70 3.35 -4.65
N THR A 131 -10.45 3.38 -3.56
CA THR A 131 -11.40 4.48 -3.29
C THR A 131 -10.68 5.83 -3.21
N CYS A 132 -9.55 5.89 -2.49
CA CYS A 132 -8.69 7.08 -2.41
C CYS A 132 -8.13 7.51 -3.77
N ALA A 133 -7.77 6.57 -4.65
CA ALA A 133 -7.27 6.86 -5.99
C ALA A 133 -8.36 7.42 -6.92
N CYS A 134 -9.62 6.98 -6.76
CA CYS A 134 -10.75 7.42 -7.59
C CYS A 134 -11.40 8.73 -7.12
N LEU A 135 -11.28 9.10 -5.85
CA LEU A 135 -11.89 10.32 -5.31
C LEU A 135 -11.41 11.63 -5.97
N PRO A 136 -10.11 11.83 -6.27
CA PRO A 136 -9.63 13.01 -6.99
C PRO A 136 -10.19 13.16 -8.41
N THR A 137 -10.39 12.05 -9.12
CA THR A 137 -10.91 12.04 -10.50
C THR A 137 -12.43 12.23 -10.57
N LEU A 138 -13.15 11.89 -9.50
CA LEU A 138 -14.60 12.13 -9.35
C LEU A 138 -14.97 13.60 -9.10
N ARG A 139 -14.02 14.42 -8.61
CA ARG A 139 -14.23 15.84 -8.30
C ARG A 139 -14.86 16.65 -9.45
N PRO A 140 -14.32 16.67 -10.69
CA PRO A 140 -14.92 17.43 -11.79
C PRO A 140 -16.33 16.95 -12.14
N LEU A 141 -16.64 15.66 -11.93
CA LEU A 141 -17.94 15.07 -12.21
C LEU A 141 -18.98 15.50 -11.16
N LEU A 142 -18.61 15.48 -9.88
CA LEU A 142 -19.44 15.98 -8.79
C LEU A 142 -19.76 17.48 -8.92
N THR A 143 -18.81 18.27 -9.44
CA THR A 143 -19.02 19.71 -9.67
C THR A 143 -20.05 19.97 -10.77
N LYS A 144 -20.13 19.10 -11.77
CA LYS A 144 -21.13 19.19 -12.84
C LYS A 144 -22.49 18.63 -12.43
N LEU A 145 -22.53 17.52 -11.69
CA LEU A 145 -23.79 16.85 -11.33
C LEU A 145 -24.53 17.54 -10.18
N PHE A 146 -23.80 18.11 -9.22
CA PHE A 146 -24.35 18.75 -8.02
C PHE A 146 -23.80 20.18 -7.84
N PRO A 147 -24.21 21.14 -8.69
CA PRO A 147 -23.77 22.53 -8.57
C PRO A 147 -24.12 23.16 -7.22
N GLY A 148 -25.22 22.72 -6.58
CA GLY A 148 -25.64 23.20 -5.25
C GLY A 148 -24.81 22.67 -4.06
N LEU A 149 -24.07 21.57 -4.22
CA LEU A 149 -23.22 21.03 -3.15
C LEU A 149 -21.94 21.86 -2.97
N MET A 150 -21.44 22.45 -4.07
CA MET A 150 -20.18 23.21 -4.12
C MET A 150 -20.33 24.73 -4.22
N SER A 151 -21.55 25.26 -4.30
CA SER A 151 -21.84 26.70 -4.16
C SER A 151 -21.52 27.26 -2.78
#